data_AF-A0A9N7QMZ1-F1
#
_entry.id   AF-A0A9N7QMZ1-F1
#
_cell.length_a   1.000
_cell.length_b   1.000
_cell.length_c   1.000
_cell.angle_alpha   90.00
_cell.angle_beta   90.00
_cell.angle_gamma   90.00
#
_symmetry.space_group_name_H-M   'P 1'
#
loop_
_entity.id
_entity.type
_entity.pdbx_description
1 polymer ?
#
loop_
_entity_poly.entity_id
_entity_poly.type
_entity_poly.pdbx_seq_one_letter_code
_entity_poly.pdbx_strand_id
1 'polypeptide(L)'
;MLGAPCDSTTYYVFGTADYYVSFATQPGRLMFCGSPRRYEPRWFRSPPMAGIKDENSSCTDFPEYYVAQAPDGLFLVCVAHDGRQAWERGDT
;
A
#
# COMPACT_ATOMS: atom_id res chain seq x y z
N MET A 1 0.86 11.40 -10.09
CA MET A 1 1.14 12.74 -9.50
C MET A 1 0.90 12.65 -8.00
N LEU A 2 1.88 13.03 -7.15
CA LEU A 2 1.68 13.07 -5.69
C LEU A 2 0.49 13.98 -5.38
N GLY A 3 -0.53 13.46 -4.70
CA GLY A 3 -1.76 14.19 -4.40
C GLY A 3 -2.79 14.25 -5.55
N ALA A 4 -2.54 13.62 -6.70
CA ALA A 4 -3.55 13.46 -7.73
C ALA A 4 -4.61 12.44 -7.31
N PRO A 5 -5.86 12.60 -7.79
CA PRO A 5 -6.93 11.66 -7.50
C PRO A 5 -6.62 10.25 -8.01
N CYS A 6 -7.17 9.26 -7.33
CA CYS A 6 -7.17 7.86 -7.75
C CYS A 6 -8.52 7.21 -7.47
N ASP A 7 -8.83 6.12 -8.18
CA ASP A 7 -10.20 5.60 -8.24
C ASP A 7 -10.52 4.54 -7.17
N SER A 8 -9.52 3.83 -6.64
CA SER A 8 -9.72 2.76 -5.65
C SER A 8 -8.62 2.71 -4.61
N THR A 9 -9.00 2.59 -3.34
CA THR A 9 -8.09 2.41 -2.20
C THR A 9 -8.06 0.97 -1.69
N THR A 10 -8.69 0.03 -2.41
CA THR A 10 -8.81 -1.37 -1.98
C THR A 10 -8.03 -2.32 -2.87
N TYR A 11 -8.12 -2.16 -4.19
CA TYR A 11 -7.46 -3.03 -5.17
C TYR A 11 -6.49 -2.24 -6.04
N TYR A 12 -5.36 -2.86 -6.40
CA TYR A 12 -4.32 -2.31 -7.27
C TYR A 12 -3.87 -0.90 -6.83
N VAL A 13 -3.67 -0.74 -5.53
CA VAL A 13 -3.38 0.55 -4.90
C VAL A 13 -1.92 0.99 -5.08
N PHE A 14 -1.06 0.14 -5.63
CA PHE A 14 0.36 0.44 -5.82
C PHE A 14 0.69 0.72 -7.28
N GLY A 15 1.55 1.71 -7.50
CA GLY A 15 2.04 2.07 -8.83
C GLY A 15 3.45 2.63 -8.79
N THR A 16 4.14 2.66 -9.91
CA THR A 16 5.47 3.27 -10.04
C THR A 16 5.35 4.71 -10.52
N ALA A 17 6.21 5.59 -10.02
CA ALA A 17 6.40 6.90 -10.63
C ALA A 17 7.18 6.74 -11.95
N ASP A 18 6.47 6.52 -13.06
CA ASP A 18 7.07 6.28 -14.39
C ASP A 18 7.68 7.55 -15.03
N TYR A 19 7.48 8.73 -14.43
CA TYR A 19 8.02 10.01 -14.93
C TYR A 19 8.50 10.91 -13.78
N TYR A 20 9.15 12.04 -14.10
CA TYR A 20 9.36 13.15 -13.14
C TYR A 20 8.00 13.74 -12.75
N VAL A 21 7.34 13.09 -11.79
CA VAL A 21 5.91 13.26 -11.50
C VAL A 21 5.63 14.37 -10.47
N SER A 22 6.68 14.92 -9.86
CA SER A 22 6.74 16.22 -9.16
C SER A 22 8.18 16.49 -8.73
N PHE A 23 8.50 17.72 -8.31
CA PHE A 23 9.81 18.10 -7.73
C PHE A 23 10.22 17.25 -6.51
N ALA A 24 9.30 16.47 -5.93
CA ALA A 24 9.53 15.62 -4.78
C ALA A 24 9.66 14.12 -5.12
N THR A 25 9.30 13.68 -6.33
CA THR A 25 9.29 12.25 -6.71
C THR A 25 10.40 11.94 -7.70
N GLN A 26 11.37 11.13 -7.27
CA GLN A 26 12.32 10.49 -8.18
C GLN A 26 11.59 9.41 -8.99
N PRO A 27 11.88 9.28 -10.30
CA PRO A 27 11.38 8.17 -11.12
C PRO A 27 11.69 6.82 -10.47
N GLY A 28 10.79 5.86 -10.63
CA GLY A 28 10.96 4.49 -10.09
C GLY A 28 10.62 4.33 -8.61
N ARG A 29 10.13 5.36 -7.92
CA ARG A 29 9.59 5.20 -6.55
C ARG A 29 8.18 4.62 -6.55
N LEU A 30 7.94 3.74 -5.58
CA LEU A 30 6.63 3.14 -5.33
C LEU A 30 5.68 4.16 -4.71
N MET A 31 4.50 4.23 -5.31
CA MET A 31 3.39 5.10 -4.95
C MET A 31 2.23 4.25 -4.41
N PHE A 32 1.43 4.83 -3.53
CA PHE A 32 0.28 4.20 -2.90
C PHE A 32 -0.95 5.10 -3.04
N CYS A 33 -2.07 4.57 -3.53
CA CYS A 33 -3.36 5.24 -3.56
C CYS A 33 -4.08 4.98 -2.23
N GLY A 34 -4.39 6.05 -1.49
CA GLY A 34 -5.10 5.95 -0.21
C GLY A 34 -6.00 7.15 0.02
N SER A 35 -6.85 7.07 1.05
CA SER A 35 -7.77 8.15 1.46
C SER A 35 -7.62 8.46 2.96
N PRO A 36 -6.53 9.13 3.37
CA PRO A 36 -6.37 9.52 4.78
C PRO A 36 -7.62 10.28 5.25
N ARG A 37 -8.23 9.85 6.36
CA ARG A 37 -9.42 10.48 6.95
C ARG A 37 -10.67 10.51 6.05
N ARG A 38 -10.84 9.55 5.13
CA ARG A 38 -12.01 9.46 4.22
C ARG A 38 -12.18 10.66 3.28
N TYR A 39 -11.09 11.39 3.00
CA TYR A 39 -11.08 12.38 1.92
C TYR A 39 -11.03 11.70 0.55
N GLU A 40 -11.13 12.48 -0.53
CA GLU A 40 -10.91 11.98 -1.88
C GLU A 40 -9.60 11.20 -1.96
N PRO A 41 -9.60 9.97 -2.52
CA PRO A 41 -8.42 9.16 -2.65
C PRO A 41 -7.35 9.85 -3.48
N ARG A 42 -6.09 9.79 -3.03
CA ARG A 42 -4.95 10.41 -3.68
C ARG A 42 -3.72 9.53 -3.66
N TRP A 43 -2.78 9.82 -4.54
CA TRP A 43 -1.48 9.17 -4.57
C TRP A 43 -0.51 9.74 -3.52
N PHE A 44 0.01 8.87 -2.66
CA PHE A 44 1.02 9.13 -1.64
C PHE A 44 2.29 8.32 -1.90
N ARG A 45 3.35 8.61 -1.13
CA ARG A 45 4.51 7.72 -1.09
C ARG A 45 4.10 6.42 -0.40
N SER A 46 4.45 5.29 -1.00
CA SER A 46 4.16 4.00 -0.39
C SER A 46 4.99 3.80 0.87
N PRO A 47 4.43 3.19 1.93
CA PRO A 47 5.23 2.48 2.93
C PRO A 47 6.10 1.39 2.28
N PRO A 48 7.11 0.86 2.98
CA PRO A 48 7.91 -0.26 2.48
C PRO A 48 7.04 -1.46 2.08
N MET A 49 7.22 -1.92 0.85
CA MET A 49 6.43 -3.00 0.26
C MET A 49 7.18 -4.34 0.34
N ALA A 50 6.53 -5.36 0.90
CA ALA A 50 7.02 -6.74 1.01
C ALA A 50 6.79 -7.59 -0.26
N GLY A 51 6.14 -7.02 -1.28
CA GLY A 51 5.83 -7.66 -2.56
C GLY A 51 4.42 -8.26 -2.60
N ILE A 52 4.29 -9.42 -3.24
CA ILE A 52 3.04 -10.17 -3.33
C ILE A 52 2.92 -11.16 -2.17
N LYS A 53 1.81 -11.11 -1.42
CA LYS A 53 1.54 -11.95 -0.23
C LYS A 53 0.10 -12.39 -0.18
N ASP A 54 -0.18 -13.51 0.48
CA ASP A 54 -1.55 -14.00 0.64
C ASP A 54 -2.24 -13.40 1.88
N GLU A 55 -3.52 -13.06 1.77
CA GLU A 55 -4.32 -12.64 2.93
C GLU A 55 -4.30 -13.73 4.03
N ASN A 56 -4.19 -13.32 5.29
CA ASN A 56 -4.06 -14.17 6.48
C ASN A 56 -2.76 -14.99 6.58
N SER A 57 -1.82 -14.86 5.64
CA SER A 57 -0.50 -15.47 5.78
C SER A 57 0.36 -14.73 6.81
N SER A 58 1.33 -15.44 7.41
CA SER A 58 2.21 -14.83 8.42
C SER A 58 3.04 -13.68 7.84
N CYS A 59 3.14 -12.58 8.58
CA CYS A 59 4.01 -11.45 8.25
C CYS A 59 5.07 -11.17 9.32
N THR A 60 5.37 -12.14 10.19
CA THR A 60 6.37 -12.04 11.27
C THR A 60 7.77 -11.63 10.82
N ASP A 61 8.10 -11.88 9.56
CA ASP A 61 9.40 -11.51 8.97
C ASP A 61 9.50 -10.00 8.63
N PHE A 62 8.37 -9.27 8.74
CA PHE A 62 8.26 -7.87 8.37
C PHE A 62 7.76 -7.02 9.56
N PRO A 63 8.22 -5.77 9.70
CA PRO A 63 7.62 -4.82 10.65
C PRO A 63 6.14 -4.51 10.36
N GLU A 64 5.37 -4.16 11.39
CA GLU A 64 3.91 -3.86 11.32
C GLU A 64 3.52 -2.70 10.36
N TYR A 65 4.47 -1.89 9.91
CA TYR A 65 4.20 -0.81 8.95
C TYR A 65 4.45 -1.23 7.49
N TYR A 66 4.84 -2.47 7.25
CA TYR A 66 5.02 -2.99 5.89
C TYR A 66 3.68 -3.27 5.24
N VAL A 67 3.67 -3.06 3.93
CA VAL A 67 2.51 -3.30 3.08
C VAL A 67 2.81 -4.38 2.05
N ALA A 68 1.78 -5.04 1.57
CA ALA A 68 1.87 -6.00 0.50
C ALA A 68 0.66 -5.88 -0.42
N GLN A 69 0.73 -6.52 -1.58
CA GLN A 69 -0.41 -6.68 -2.46
C GLN A 69 -0.74 -8.17 -2.58
N ALA A 70 -2.02 -8.51 -2.54
CA ALA A 70 -2.45 -9.87 -2.82
C ALA A 70 -2.37 -10.21 -4.31
N PRO A 71 -2.36 -11.51 -4.68
CA PRO A 71 -2.40 -11.93 -6.08
C PRO A 71 -3.63 -11.42 -6.85
N ASP A 72 -4.74 -11.21 -6.15
CA ASP A 72 -5.99 -10.63 -6.68
C ASP A 72 -5.98 -9.09 -6.72
N GLY A 73 -4.89 -8.47 -6.26
CA GLY A 73 -4.72 -7.02 -6.21
C GLY A 73 -5.14 -6.37 -4.90
N LEU A 74 -5.63 -7.12 -3.90
CA LEU A 74 -6.07 -6.57 -2.62
C LEU A 74 -4.93 -5.90 -1.85
N PHE A 75 -5.20 -4.75 -1.24
CA PHE A 75 -4.27 -4.04 -0.37
C PHE A 75 -4.12 -4.75 0.97
N LEU A 76 -2.88 -5.13 1.29
CA LEU A 76 -2.54 -5.79 2.55
C LEU A 76 -1.61 -4.93 3.40
N VAL A 77 -1.82 -4.97 4.71
CA VAL A 77 -0.95 -4.40 5.73
C VAL A 77 -0.60 -5.47 6.75
N CYS A 78 0.64 -5.46 7.24
CA CYS A 78 1.08 -6.39 8.25
C CYS A 78 0.57 -5.94 9.62
N VAL A 79 -0.36 -6.66 10.23
CA VAL A 79 -0.96 -6.27 11.53
C VAL A 79 -0.63 -7.32 12.58
N ALA A 80 -0.13 -6.87 13.72
CA ALA A 80 0.00 -7.69 14.92
C ALA A 80 -1.23 -7.48 15.83
N HIS A 81 -2.02 -8.52 16.03
CA HIS A 81 -3.14 -8.52 16.97
C HIS A 81 -3.44 -9.95 17.44
N ASP A 82 -4.07 -10.11 18.61
CA ASP A 82 -4.40 -11.41 19.20
C ASP A 82 -3.22 -12.41 19.31
N GLY A 83 -2.00 -11.90 19.45
CA GLY A 83 -0.78 -12.72 19.50
C GLY A 83 -0.36 -13.34 18.17
N ARG A 84 -1.00 -12.98 17.05
CA ARG A 84 -0.58 -13.31 15.68
C ARG A 84 -0.19 -12.06 14.91
N GLN A 85 0.70 -12.23 13.95
CA GLN A 85 1.11 -11.18 13.03
C GLN A 85 0.92 -11.66 11.61
N ALA A 86 -0.10 -11.11 10.94
CA ALA A 86 -0.58 -11.60 9.65
C ALA A 86 -0.85 -10.46 8.66
N TRP A 87 -0.84 -10.81 7.38
CA TRP A 87 -1.26 -9.91 6.31
C TRP A 87 -2.78 -9.77 6.34
N GLU A 88 -3.26 -8.57 6.66
CA GLU A 88 -4.68 -8.27 6.74
C GLU A 88 -5.07 -7.18 5.76
N ARG A 89 -6.37 -7.09 5.49
CA ARG A 89 -6.95 -6.04 4.66
C ARG A 89 -6.64 -4.66 5.22
N GLY A 90 -6.05 -3.79 4.41
CA GLY A 90 -5.73 -2.43 4.81
C GLY A 90 -6.84 -1.40 4.54
N ASP A 91 -7.97 -1.84 3.98
CA ASP A 91 -9.15 -1.01 3.70
C ASP A 91 -10.20 -1.01 4.83
N THR A 92 -10.01 -1.85 5.86
CA THR A 92 -10.89 -1.96 7.04
C THR A 92 -10.41 -1.12 8.21
#